data_AF-A0A9D7D2S8-F1
#
_entry.id   AF-A0A9D7D2S8-F1
#
_cell.length_a   1.000
_cell.length_b   1.000
_cell.length_c   1.000
_cell.angle_alpha   90.00
_cell.angle_beta   90.00
_cell.angle_gamma   90.00
#
_symmetry.space_group_name_H-M   'P 1'
#
loop_
_entity.id
_entity.type
_entity.pdbx_description
1 polymer ?
#
loop_
_entity_poly.entity_id
_entity_poly.type
_entity_poly.pdbx_seq_one_letter_code
_entity_poly.pdbx_strand_id
1 'polypeptide(L)'
;MLRSLLLVSLAGALLWGCSDHAGDLDAARNKQAPKRPDGGVEAPEVTPGVTPGSTQTPPPGSVTPGGACAPQAVAQLSVPPWRPPRALHAQQCSGAEATNLVNCYIGQQQQACDAQVTLPCHRCVVSDPTLDQTFGPIIFDPARPQDVEINVEGCVAALAGDPSAAGCGPKLQAANACRQQACRACEGQAAYSQCLSAAATGPCAQYETQARACSGNFLASCQQGQNAVQVALALTQQFCM
;
A
#
# COMPACT_ATOMS: atom_id res chain seq x y z
N MET A 1 27.68 24.79 -19.46
CA MET A 1 27.19 25.26 -18.15
C MET A 1 26.13 24.27 -17.66
N LEU A 2 26.51 23.06 -17.23
CA LEU A 2 26.80 22.66 -15.84
C LEU A 2 25.83 23.22 -14.78
N ARG A 3 24.81 22.42 -14.42
CA ARG A 3 24.14 22.40 -13.10
C ARG A 3 23.73 20.94 -12.85
N SER A 4 24.61 20.16 -12.24
CA SER A 4 24.65 19.86 -10.80
C SER A 4 23.52 18.93 -10.36
N LEU A 5 23.88 17.64 -10.30
CA LEU A 5 23.19 16.56 -9.60
C LEU A 5 23.02 16.91 -8.11
N LEU A 6 21.83 16.66 -7.56
CA LEU A 6 21.64 16.39 -6.14
C LEU A 6 21.00 15.00 -6.02
N LEU A 7 21.84 14.01 -5.73
CA LEU A 7 21.44 12.69 -5.26
C LEU A 7 20.95 12.84 -3.81
N VAL A 8 19.65 12.68 -3.60
CA VAL A 8 19.10 12.35 -2.27
C VAL A 8 18.78 10.87 -2.31
N SER A 9 19.67 10.05 -1.74
CA SER A 9 19.37 8.65 -1.43
C SER A 9 18.42 8.62 -0.24
N LEU A 10 17.15 8.29 -0.50
CA LEU A 10 16.22 7.83 0.53
C LEU A 10 15.89 6.36 0.26
N ALA A 11 16.68 5.49 0.86
CA ALA A 11 16.26 4.12 1.15
C ALA A 11 15.32 4.19 2.36
N GLY A 12 14.08 4.62 2.12
CA GLY A 12 13.00 4.51 3.09
C GLY A 12 12.28 3.20 2.85
N ALA A 13 12.42 2.25 3.77
CA ALA A 13 11.49 1.14 3.88
C ALA A 13 10.09 1.72 4.13
N LEU A 14 9.25 1.77 3.09
CA LEU A 14 7.87 2.22 3.16
C LEU A 14 7.03 1.12 3.85
N LEU A 15 7.19 1.02 5.16
CA LEU A 15 6.25 0.40 6.07
C LEU A 15 5.12 1.42 6.31
N TRP A 16 4.12 1.43 5.44
CA TRP A 16 2.85 2.10 5.77
C TRP A 16 2.07 1.19 6.71
N GLY A 17 2.40 1.29 8.00
CA GLY A 17 1.44 1.00 9.06
C GLY A 17 0.37 2.09 9.04
N CYS A 18 -0.90 1.69 9.09
CA CYS A 18 -1.99 2.62 9.39
C CYS A 18 -1.70 3.24 10.77
N SER A 19 -1.33 4.53 10.80
CA SER A 19 -1.20 5.26 12.05
C SER A 19 -2.59 5.47 12.65
N ASP A 20 -2.93 4.69 13.67
CA ASP A 20 -3.99 5.01 14.62
C ASP A 20 -3.65 6.35 15.30
N HIS A 21 -4.47 7.37 15.07
CA HIS A 21 -4.47 8.59 15.89
C HIS A 21 -5.25 8.32 17.18
N ALA A 22 -4.57 7.75 18.17
CA ALA A 22 -4.91 7.99 19.57
C ALA A 22 -4.17 9.26 20.01
N GLY A 23 -4.92 10.28 20.43
CA GLY A 23 -4.36 11.57 20.82
C GLY A 23 -3.48 11.50 22.05
N ASP A 24 -2.53 12.42 22.16
CA ASP A 24 -2.39 13.24 23.36
C ASP A 24 -1.55 14.50 23.06
N LEU A 25 -2.07 15.63 23.53
CA LEU A 25 -1.37 16.91 23.61
C LEU A 25 -0.72 16.94 24.99
N ASP A 26 0.61 16.94 25.08
CA ASP A 26 1.30 17.95 25.89
C ASP A 26 2.85 17.89 25.88
N ALA A 27 3.39 19.10 25.83
CA ALA A 27 4.58 19.60 26.55
C ALA A 27 5.94 18.87 26.43
N ALA A 28 6.78 19.46 25.56
CA ALA A 28 8.11 20.00 25.88
C ALA A 28 8.93 19.38 27.03
N ARG A 29 10.07 18.74 26.69
CA ARG A 29 11.38 19.06 27.31
C ARG A 29 12.57 18.30 26.70
N ASN A 30 13.69 19.04 26.68
CA ASN A 30 15.07 18.58 26.80
C ASN A 30 15.83 18.05 25.57
N LYS A 31 16.59 18.97 24.97
CA LYS A 31 17.85 18.70 24.27
C LYS A 31 18.92 18.27 25.28
N GLN A 32 19.33 17.00 25.26
CA GLN A 32 20.66 16.60 25.74
C GLN A 32 21.23 15.51 24.83
N ALA A 33 22.40 15.80 24.25
CA ALA A 33 23.20 14.85 23.50
C ALA A 33 23.93 13.90 24.46
N PRO A 34 23.99 12.59 24.19
CA PRO A 34 24.88 11.70 24.92
C PRO A 34 26.28 11.63 24.30
N LYS A 35 27.28 11.81 25.17
CA LYS A 35 28.71 11.55 24.95
C LYS A 35 28.96 10.09 24.55
N ARG A 36 29.93 9.87 23.65
CA ARG A 36 30.62 8.59 23.44
C ARG A 36 31.45 8.22 24.68
N PRO A 37 31.38 6.98 25.15
CA PRO A 37 32.50 6.35 25.84
C PRO A 37 33.20 5.34 24.90
N ASP A 38 34.49 5.57 24.70
CA ASP A 38 35.45 4.56 24.29
C ASP A 38 35.60 3.53 25.42
N GLY A 39 35.59 2.24 25.11
CA GLY A 39 35.93 1.22 26.10
C GLY A 39 35.64 -0.22 25.69
N GLY A 40 36.71 -1.04 25.68
CA GLY A 40 36.67 -2.39 26.24
C GLY A 40 36.34 -3.52 25.28
N VAL A 41 37.40 -4.17 24.79
CA VAL A 41 37.35 -5.50 24.17
C VAL A 41 37.39 -6.52 25.31
N GLU A 42 36.33 -7.29 25.52
CA GLU A 42 36.37 -8.55 26.29
C GLU A 42 35.59 -9.62 25.51
N ALA A 43 36.30 -10.70 25.19
CA ALA A 43 35.78 -11.84 24.46
C ALA A 43 35.00 -12.76 25.43
N PRO A 44 33.75 -13.12 25.14
CA PRO A 44 33.04 -14.10 25.94
C PRO A 44 33.48 -15.54 25.62
N GLU A 45 33.64 -16.28 26.70
CA GLU A 45 33.97 -17.68 26.83
C GLU A 45 32.96 -18.59 26.12
N VAL A 46 33.47 -19.55 25.32
CA VAL A 46 32.70 -20.53 24.58
C VAL A 46 32.16 -21.59 25.54
N THR A 47 30.86 -21.57 25.81
CA THR A 47 30.16 -22.64 26.53
C THR A 47 29.66 -23.70 25.53
N PRO A 48 30.11 -24.97 25.59
CA PRO A 48 29.60 -26.03 24.73
C PRO A 48 28.40 -26.72 25.39
N GLY A 49 27.22 -26.64 24.76
CA GLY A 49 26.12 -27.55 25.07
C GLY A 49 24.74 -26.89 25.11
N VAL A 50 24.17 -26.54 23.95
CA VAL A 50 22.73 -26.36 23.80
C VAL A 50 22.27 -27.21 22.63
N THR A 51 21.46 -28.23 22.95
CA THR A 51 20.85 -29.17 22.01
C THR A 51 19.93 -28.42 21.04
N PRO A 52 19.92 -28.72 19.73
CA PRO A 52 19.01 -28.07 18.79
C PRO A 52 17.56 -28.44 19.12
N GLY A 53 16.83 -27.52 19.73
CA GLY A 53 15.40 -27.63 19.92
C GLY A 53 14.71 -27.61 18.55
N SER A 54 14.02 -28.69 18.22
CA SER A 54 13.19 -28.79 17.02
C SER A 54 12.27 -27.59 16.92
N THR A 55 12.46 -26.78 15.88
CA THR A 55 11.55 -25.72 15.48
C THR A 55 10.27 -26.40 15.01
N GLN A 56 9.33 -26.64 15.93
CA GLN A 56 7.98 -27.02 15.55
C GLN A 56 7.38 -25.83 14.82
N THR A 57 7.32 -25.93 13.49
CA THR A 57 6.46 -25.08 12.68
C THR A 57 5.05 -25.23 13.23
N PRO A 58 4.45 -24.19 13.84
CA PRO A 58 3.08 -24.29 14.30
C PRO A 58 2.20 -24.65 13.09
N PRO A 59 1.18 -25.51 13.29
CA PRO A 59 0.30 -25.91 12.22
C PRO A 59 -0.33 -24.66 11.57
N PRO A 60 -0.45 -24.62 10.24
CA PRO A 60 -1.05 -23.48 9.56
C PRO A 60 -2.46 -23.24 10.09
N GLY A 61 -2.68 -22.09 10.72
CA GLY A 61 -3.99 -21.65 11.20
C GLY A 61 -4.20 -21.53 12.72
N SER A 62 -3.20 -21.80 13.57
CA SER A 62 -3.35 -21.54 15.02
C SER A 62 -3.27 -20.05 15.34
N VAL A 63 -4.42 -19.42 15.56
CA VAL A 63 -4.52 -18.03 16.04
C VAL A 63 -4.27 -18.03 17.55
N THR A 64 -3.08 -17.58 17.98
CA THR A 64 -2.86 -17.26 19.39
C THR A 64 -3.71 -16.04 19.74
N PRO A 65 -4.60 -16.08 20.75
CA PRO A 65 -5.37 -14.90 21.14
C PRO A 65 -4.41 -13.78 21.55
N GLY A 66 -4.38 -12.69 20.78
CA GLY A 66 -3.42 -11.58 20.93
C GLY A 66 -2.15 -11.69 20.07
N GLY A 67 -2.02 -12.71 19.23
CA GLY A 67 -0.93 -12.87 18.27
C GLY A 67 -1.15 -12.05 17.01
N ALA A 68 -0.13 -11.32 16.56
CA ALA A 68 -0.13 -10.65 15.26
C ALA A 68 -0.46 -11.65 14.14
N CYS A 69 -1.34 -11.25 13.21
CA CYS A 69 -1.67 -12.09 12.07
C CYS A 69 -0.44 -12.24 11.16
N ALA A 70 0.06 -13.47 11.01
CA ALA A 70 1.19 -13.76 10.15
C ALA A 70 0.75 -13.95 8.70
N PRO A 71 1.53 -13.48 7.70
CA PRO A 71 1.21 -13.70 6.31
C PRO A 71 1.28 -15.17 5.94
N GLN A 72 0.28 -15.64 5.20
CA GLN A 72 0.21 -16.99 4.67
C GLN A 72 1.10 -17.13 3.44
N ALA A 73 1.64 -18.34 3.23
CA ALA A 73 2.32 -18.66 1.97
C ALA A 73 1.32 -18.59 0.81
N VAL A 74 1.69 -17.89 -0.25
CA VAL A 74 0.88 -17.78 -1.47
C VAL A 74 1.41 -18.79 -2.48
N ALA A 75 0.82 -19.98 -2.51
CA ALA A 75 1.11 -20.96 -3.54
C ALA A 75 0.69 -20.39 -4.91
N GLN A 76 1.62 -20.36 -5.88
CA GLN A 76 1.47 -19.85 -7.25
C GLN A 76 0.35 -18.81 -7.39
N LEU A 77 0.69 -17.54 -7.09
CA LEU A 77 -0.27 -16.45 -7.13
C LEU A 77 -1.00 -16.43 -8.46
N SER A 78 -2.31 -16.66 -8.40
CA SER A 78 -3.21 -16.31 -9.51
C SER A 78 -3.34 -14.79 -9.49
N VAL A 79 -2.30 -14.11 -10.01
CA VAL A 79 -2.30 -12.65 -10.13
C VAL A 79 -3.52 -12.29 -10.98
N PRO A 80 -4.42 -11.42 -10.50
CA PRO A 80 -5.52 -10.94 -11.31
C PRO A 80 -4.98 -10.40 -12.64
N PRO A 81 -5.65 -10.65 -13.78
CA PRO A 81 -5.24 -10.08 -15.04
C PRO A 81 -5.02 -8.57 -14.90
N TRP A 82 -3.90 -8.08 -15.44
CA TRP A 82 -3.61 -6.64 -15.47
C TRP A 82 -4.71 -5.91 -16.22
N ARG A 83 -5.24 -4.84 -15.62
CA ARG A 83 -6.15 -3.91 -16.29
C ARG A 83 -5.51 -2.52 -16.30
N PRO A 84 -5.32 -1.91 -17.48
CA PRO A 84 -4.64 -0.63 -17.56
C PRO A 84 -5.48 0.49 -16.90
N PRO A 85 -4.84 1.58 -16.49
CA PRO A 85 -5.54 2.77 -16.02
C PRO A 85 -6.44 3.35 -17.11
N ARG A 86 -7.53 3.99 -16.70
CA ARG A 86 -8.25 4.96 -17.55
C ARG A 86 -7.30 6.10 -17.96
N ALA A 87 -7.63 6.78 -19.05
CA ALA A 87 -6.88 7.95 -19.49
C ALA A 87 -6.90 9.04 -18.41
N LEU A 88 -5.79 9.75 -18.24
CA LEU A 88 -5.69 10.88 -17.32
C LEU A 88 -6.46 12.09 -17.86
N HIS A 89 -6.84 12.98 -16.94
CA HIS A 89 -7.48 14.27 -17.24
C HIS A 89 -8.75 14.16 -18.09
N ALA A 90 -9.62 13.20 -17.78
CA ALA A 90 -10.83 12.95 -18.55
C ALA A 90 -11.89 14.07 -18.45
N GLN A 91 -11.72 15.06 -17.56
CA GLN A 91 -12.65 16.19 -17.35
C GLN A 91 -14.10 15.73 -17.11
N GLN A 92 -14.28 14.64 -16.35
CA GLN A 92 -15.59 14.05 -16.07
C GLN A 92 -16.17 14.47 -14.71
N CYS A 93 -15.34 14.98 -13.81
CA CYS A 93 -15.73 15.34 -12.46
C CYS A 93 -15.48 16.83 -12.18
N SER A 94 -16.38 17.46 -11.43
CA SER A 94 -16.05 18.66 -10.66
C SER A 94 -15.29 18.30 -9.37
N GLY A 95 -14.65 19.29 -8.75
CA GLY A 95 -13.96 19.09 -7.47
C GLY A 95 -14.88 18.64 -6.33
N ALA A 96 -16.15 19.07 -6.34
CA ALA A 96 -17.15 18.66 -5.36
C ALA A 96 -17.55 17.19 -5.54
N GLU A 97 -17.83 16.76 -6.78
CA GLU A 97 -18.17 15.37 -7.08
C GLU A 97 -17.01 14.42 -6.73
N ALA A 98 -15.78 14.78 -7.09
CA ALA A 98 -14.58 14.03 -6.74
C ALA A 98 -14.45 13.85 -5.22
N THR A 99 -14.61 14.93 -4.45
CA THR A 99 -14.54 14.89 -2.98
C THR A 99 -15.65 14.01 -2.39
N ASN A 100 -16.87 14.12 -2.89
CA ASN A 100 -18.01 13.33 -2.43
C ASN A 100 -17.79 11.84 -2.67
N LEU A 101 -17.35 11.45 -3.87
CA LEU A 101 -17.07 10.04 -4.20
C LEU A 101 -15.94 9.46 -3.34
N VAL A 102 -14.84 10.19 -3.18
CA VAL A 102 -13.71 9.72 -2.38
C VAL A 102 -14.11 9.55 -0.91
N ASN A 103 -14.86 10.48 -0.33
CA ASN A 103 -15.35 10.35 1.05
C ASN A 103 -16.36 9.20 1.21
N CYS A 104 -17.18 8.95 0.19
CA CYS A 104 -18.10 7.82 0.15
C CYS A 104 -17.35 6.48 0.21
N TYR A 105 -16.42 6.23 -0.71
CA TYR A 105 -15.78 4.92 -0.85
C TYR A 105 -14.60 4.71 0.10
N ILE A 106 -13.81 5.74 0.38
CA ILE A 106 -12.59 5.63 1.20
C ILE A 106 -12.82 6.15 2.62
N GLY A 107 -13.61 7.22 2.77
CA GLY A 107 -13.95 7.80 4.07
C GLY A 107 -15.02 7.03 4.85
N GLN A 108 -15.56 5.94 4.29
CA GLN A 108 -16.63 5.11 4.85
C GLN A 108 -17.94 5.86 5.14
N GLN A 109 -18.20 6.96 4.43
CA GLN A 109 -19.48 7.70 4.52
C GLN A 109 -20.48 7.15 3.51
N GLN A 110 -20.92 5.90 3.69
CA GLN A 110 -21.78 5.18 2.73
C GLN A 110 -23.10 5.91 2.40
N GLN A 111 -23.60 6.77 3.29
CA GLN A 111 -24.82 7.56 3.07
C GLN A 111 -24.65 8.67 2.01
N ALA A 112 -23.42 8.98 1.60
CA ALA A 112 -23.10 10.11 0.70
C ALA A 112 -22.87 9.70 -0.77
N CYS A 113 -22.99 8.42 -1.13
CA CYS A 113 -22.49 7.91 -2.41
C CYS A 113 -23.30 8.31 -3.64
N ASP A 114 -24.63 8.43 -3.52
CA ASP A 114 -25.53 8.58 -4.67
C ASP A 114 -26.13 9.98 -4.82
N ALA A 115 -26.05 10.80 -3.77
CA ALA A 115 -26.53 12.17 -3.85
C ALA A 115 -25.44 13.06 -4.47
N GLN A 116 -25.80 13.76 -5.56
CA GLN A 116 -25.01 14.86 -6.14
C GLN A 116 -23.80 14.48 -7.00
N VAL A 117 -23.70 13.25 -7.51
CA VAL A 117 -22.64 12.84 -8.44
C VAL A 117 -23.23 12.46 -9.80
N THR A 118 -22.67 13.01 -10.88
CA THR A 118 -23.08 12.62 -12.24
C THR A 118 -22.55 11.23 -12.60
N LEU A 119 -23.30 10.49 -13.43
CA LEU A 119 -22.89 9.16 -13.89
C LEU A 119 -21.50 9.15 -14.59
N PRO A 120 -21.13 10.14 -15.43
CA PRO A 120 -19.80 10.18 -16.02
C PRO A 120 -18.68 10.33 -14.99
N CYS A 121 -18.87 11.16 -13.95
CA CYS A 121 -17.90 11.28 -12.87
C CYS A 121 -17.74 9.96 -12.11
N HIS A 122 -18.86 9.33 -11.69
CA HIS A 122 -18.84 8.03 -11.01
C HIS A 122 -18.08 6.98 -11.82
N ARG A 123 -18.40 6.86 -13.12
CA ARG A 123 -17.72 5.97 -14.07
C ARG A 123 -16.28 6.34 -14.39
N CYS A 124 -15.81 7.53 -14.03
CA CYS A 124 -14.40 7.88 -14.16
C CYS A 124 -13.62 7.47 -12.90
N VAL A 125 -14.20 7.71 -11.73
CA VAL A 125 -13.55 7.51 -10.42
C VAL A 125 -13.55 6.05 -10.00
N VAL A 126 -14.70 5.38 -10.09
CA VAL A 126 -14.90 4.05 -9.51
C VAL A 126 -14.86 2.99 -10.61
N SER A 127 -14.23 1.87 -10.32
CA SER A 127 -14.18 0.71 -11.19
C SER A 127 -14.59 -0.56 -10.48
N ASP A 128 -15.38 -1.37 -11.17
CA ASP A 128 -15.72 -2.72 -10.77
C ASP A 128 -14.64 -3.70 -11.31
N PRO A 129 -13.90 -4.40 -10.44
CA PRO A 129 -12.83 -5.31 -10.85
C PRO A 129 -13.33 -6.56 -11.58
N THR A 130 -14.64 -6.81 -11.65
CA THR A 130 -15.24 -7.90 -12.41
C THR A 130 -15.74 -7.44 -13.78
N LEU A 131 -16.20 -6.18 -13.90
CA LEU A 131 -16.84 -5.67 -15.12
C LEU A 131 -15.94 -4.78 -15.98
N ASP A 132 -15.13 -3.90 -15.37
CA ASP A 132 -14.45 -2.82 -16.08
C ASP A 132 -13.10 -3.22 -16.68
N GLN A 133 -12.91 -3.05 -17.99
CA GLN A 133 -11.64 -3.39 -18.66
C GLN A 133 -10.49 -2.42 -18.35
N THR A 134 -10.79 -1.24 -17.80
CA THR A 134 -9.82 -0.23 -17.38
C THR A 134 -10.19 0.31 -16.01
N PHE A 135 -9.19 0.64 -15.20
CA PHE A 135 -9.41 1.06 -13.82
C PHE A 135 -9.28 2.57 -13.63
N GLY A 136 -10.25 3.14 -12.92
CA GLY A 136 -10.18 4.47 -12.34
C GLY A 136 -9.29 4.52 -11.09
N PRO A 137 -9.24 5.67 -10.40
CA PRO A 137 -8.48 5.85 -9.16
C PRO A 137 -8.96 4.98 -8.00
N ILE A 138 -10.24 4.58 -7.97
CA ILE A 138 -10.81 3.71 -6.94
C ILE A 138 -11.31 2.41 -7.59
N ILE A 139 -10.87 1.27 -7.07
CA ILE A 139 -11.35 -0.06 -7.45
C ILE A 139 -12.23 -0.57 -6.31
N PHE A 140 -13.48 -0.86 -6.60
CA PHE A 140 -14.50 -1.27 -5.64
C PHE A 140 -15.16 -2.56 -6.11
N ASP A 141 -15.00 -3.63 -5.32
CA ASP A 141 -15.68 -4.90 -5.55
C ASP A 141 -17.01 -4.92 -4.77
N PRO A 142 -18.18 -4.88 -5.42
CA PRO A 142 -19.46 -4.92 -4.72
C PRO A 142 -19.69 -6.24 -3.96
N ALA A 143 -18.98 -7.32 -4.30
CA ALA A 143 -19.02 -8.57 -3.54
C ALA A 143 -18.16 -8.52 -2.25
N ARG A 144 -17.25 -7.55 -2.14
CA ARG A 144 -16.34 -7.35 -1.00
C ARG A 144 -16.21 -5.86 -0.68
N PRO A 145 -17.27 -5.22 -0.17
CA PRO A 145 -17.34 -3.76 -0.02
C PRO A 145 -16.29 -3.18 0.96
N GLN A 146 -15.68 -4.01 1.80
CA GLN A 146 -14.58 -3.63 2.69
C GLN A 146 -13.20 -3.59 1.99
N ASP A 147 -13.07 -4.18 0.80
CA ASP A 147 -11.82 -4.28 0.04
C ASP A 147 -11.73 -3.15 -1.00
N VAL A 148 -11.75 -1.90 -0.55
CA VAL A 148 -11.59 -0.74 -1.45
C VAL A 148 -10.11 -0.51 -1.73
N GLU A 149 -9.74 -0.58 -3.01
CA GLU A 149 -8.36 -0.38 -3.46
C GLU A 149 -8.20 0.98 -4.13
N ILE A 150 -7.09 1.66 -3.82
CA ILE A 150 -6.67 2.88 -4.49
C ILE A 150 -5.67 2.47 -5.58
N ASN A 151 -5.98 2.78 -6.85
CA ASN A 151 -5.24 2.31 -8.03
C ASN A 151 -3.90 3.07 -8.24
N VAL A 152 -2.98 2.93 -7.28
CA VAL A 152 -1.62 3.50 -7.34
C VAL A 152 -0.84 2.89 -8.51
N GLU A 153 -1.06 1.62 -8.77
CA GLU A 153 -0.54 0.82 -9.88
C GLU A 153 -0.83 1.47 -11.23
N GLY A 154 -2.09 1.86 -11.44
CA GLY A 154 -2.56 2.56 -12.62
C GLY A 154 -1.94 3.95 -12.75
N CYS A 155 -1.82 4.70 -11.66
CA CYS A 155 -1.11 5.98 -11.68
C CYS A 155 0.35 5.83 -12.12
N VAL A 156 1.07 4.84 -11.59
CA VAL A 156 2.47 4.59 -11.98
C VAL A 156 2.55 4.20 -13.45
N ALA A 157 1.66 3.34 -13.95
CA ALA A 157 1.61 2.99 -15.36
C ALA A 157 1.37 4.20 -16.26
N ALA A 158 0.45 5.10 -15.86
CA ALA A 158 0.14 6.31 -16.59
C ALA A 158 1.31 7.30 -16.60
N LEU A 159 1.93 7.57 -15.46
CA LEU A 159 3.08 8.48 -15.35
C LEU A 159 4.33 7.94 -16.05
N ALA A 160 4.52 6.62 -16.04
CA ALA A 160 5.60 5.97 -16.78
C ALA A 160 5.38 5.96 -18.29
N GLY A 161 4.15 6.22 -18.76
CA GLY A 161 3.79 6.11 -20.17
C GLY A 161 3.81 4.67 -20.71
N ASP A 162 3.69 3.66 -19.84
CA ASP A 162 3.71 2.25 -20.21
C ASP A 162 2.58 1.47 -19.51
N PRO A 163 1.38 1.45 -20.11
CA PRO A 163 0.24 0.68 -19.61
C PRO A 163 0.27 -0.79 -20.02
N SER A 164 1.36 -1.26 -20.65
CA SER A 164 1.46 -2.64 -21.12
C SER A 164 1.60 -3.63 -19.96
N ALA A 165 1.36 -4.92 -20.23
CA ALA A 165 1.56 -6.00 -19.26
C ALA A 165 3.02 -6.16 -18.79
N ALA A 166 3.99 -5.57 -19.50
CA ALA A 166 5.41 -5.61 -19.14
C ALA A 166 5.87 -4.40 -18.28
N GLY A 167 5.02 -3.37 -18.21
CA GLY A 167 5.31 -2.11 -17.53
C GLY A 167 5.36 -2.22 -16.00
N CYS A 168 5.45 -1.06 -15.33
CA CYS A 168 5.56 -1.01 -13.88
C CYS A 168 4.26 -1.23 -13.13
N GLY A 169 3.13 -0.78 -13.70
CA GLY A 169 1.80 -1.00 -13.12
C GLY A 169 1.51 -2.47 -12.82
N PRO A 170 1.64 -3.39 -13.80
CA PRO A 170 1.41 -4.82 -13.57
C PRO A 170 2.28 -5.44 -12.47
N LYS A 171 3.54 -4.99 -12.35
CA LYS A 171 4.47 -5.48 -11.32
C LYS A 171 4.05 -5.01 -9.92
N LEU A 172 3.62 -3.75 -9.81
CA LEU A 172 3.01 -3.24 -8.57
C LEU A 172 1.71 -3.98 -8.24
N GLN A 173 0.83 -4.21 -9.22
CA GLN A 173 -0.42 -4.96 -9.02
C GLN A 173 -0.14 -6.37 -8.53
N ALA A 174 0.86 -7.05 -9.10
CA ALA A 174 1.27 -8.39 -8.65
C ALA A 174 1.77 -8.37 -7.20
N ALA A 175 2.56 -7.36 -6.81
CA ALA A 175 3.01 -7.19 -5.43
C ALA A 175 1.83 -6.95 -4.48
N ASN A 176 0.91 -6.04 -4.84
CA ASN A 176 -0.28 -5.73 -4.06
C ASN A 176 -1.18 -6.96 -3.89
N ALA A 177 -1.51 -7.64 -5.00
CA ALA A 177 -2.31 -8.87 -5.01
C ALA A 177 -1.68 -9.96 -4.16
N CYS A 178 -0.34 -10.11 -4.18
CA CYS A 178 0.35 -11.04 -3.31
C CYS A 178 0.11 -10.73 -1.83
N ARG A 179 0.31 -9.47 -1.42
CA ARG A 179 0.13 -9.08 -0.01
C ARG A 179 -1.31 -9.29 0.46
N GLN A 180 -2.29 -8.85 -0.34
CA GLN A 180 -3.70 -9.04 -0.01
C GLN A 180 -4.03 -10.53 0.15
N GLN A 181 -3.60 -11.35 -0.81
CA GLN A 181 -3.82 -12.79 -0.78
C GLN A 181 -3.12 -13.48 0.42
N ALA A 182 -1.91 -13.05 0.78
CA ALA A 182 -1.20 -13.56 1.94
C ALA A 182 -1.90 -13.21 3.26
N CYS A 183 -2.65 -12.10 3.29
CA CYS A 183 -3.24 -11.54 4.50
C CYS A 183 -4.77 -11.66 4.58
N ARG A 184 -5.42 -12.27 3.59
CA ARG A 184 -6.89 -12.40 3.50
C ARG A 184 -7.57 -13.06 4.71
N ALA A 185 -6.82 -13.84 5.50
CA ALA A 185 -7.32 -14.52 6.68
C ALA A 185 -7.19 -13.67 7.96
N CYS A 186 -6.59 -12.48 7.88
CA CYS A 186 -6.44 -11.60 9.02
C CYS A 186 -7.73 -10.82 9.27
N GLU A 187 -8.23 -10.89 10.50
CA GLU A 187 -9.37 -10.11 10.96
C GLU A 187 -8.90 -8.81 11.63
N GLY A 188 -9.62 -7.71 11.37
CA GLY A 188 -9.34 -6.41 11.94
C GLY A 188 -8.25 -5.61 11.20
N GLN A 189 -8.46 -4.30 11.11
CA GLN A 189 -7.63 -3.40 10.31
C GLN A 189 -6.16 -3.42 10.75
N ALA A 190 -5.89 -3.30 12.06
CA ALA A 190 -4.52 -3.23 12.57
C ALA A 190 -3.72 -4.51 12.28
N ALA A 191 -4.31 -5.68 12.50
CA ALA A 191 -3.66 -6.97 12.22
C ALA A 191 -3.46 -7.18 10.71
N TYR A 192 -4.42 -6.79 9.89
CA TYR A 192 -4.30 -6.84 8.44
C TYR A 192 -3.15 -5.93 7.94
N SER A 193 -3.07 -4.68 8.39
CA SER A 193 -1.97 -3.76 8.02
C SER A 193 -0.58 -4.25 8.43
N GLN A 194 -0.47 -4.85 9.62
CA GLN A 194 0.77 -5.49 10.07
C GLN A 194 1.13 -6.69 9.19
N CYS A 195 0.15 -7.52 8.84
CA CYS A 195 0.37 -8.63 7.93
C CYS A 195 0.84 -8.17 6.56
N LEU A 196 0.24 -7.13 5.97
CA LEU A 196 0.64 -6.61 4.65
C LEU A 196 2.11 -6.19 4.65
N SER A 197 2.55 -5.53 5.73
CA SER A 197 3.95 -5.13 5.93
C SER A 197 4.89 -6.34 6.02
N ALA A 198 4.51 -7.38 6.76
CA ALA A 198 5.28 -8.60 6.88
C ALA A 198 5.30 -9.43 5.58
N ALA A 199 4.19 -9.46 4.84
CA ALA A 199 4.07 -10.14 3.56
C ALA A 199 5.08 -9.58 2.54
N ALA A 200 5.26 -8.26 2.51
CA ALA A 200 6.16 -7.56 1.60
C ALA A 200 7.64 -7.98 1.76
N THR A 201 8.07 -8.33 2.98
CA THR A 201 9.44 -8.79 3.25
C THR A 201 9.57 -10.31 3.34
N GLY A 202 8.45 -11.03 3.44
CA GLY A 202 8.39 -12.49 3.48
C GLY A 202 7.90 -13.10 2.15
N PRO A 203 6.71 -13.74 2.12
CA PRO A 203 6.25 -14.52 0.97
C PRO A 203 6.11 -13.72 -0.33
N CYS A 204 5.98 -12.39 -0.28
CA CYS A 204 5.80 -11.54 -1.45
C CYS A 204 7.06 -10.77 -1.88
N ALA A 205 8.21 -11.01 -1.23
CA ALA A 205 9.44 -10.25 -1.46
C ALA A 205 9.93 -10.23 -2.92
N GLN A 206 9.69 -11.31 -3.67
CA GLN A 206 10.03 -11.39 -5.09
C GLN A 206 9.25 -10.37 -5.92
N TYR A 207 7.93 -10.25 -5.70
CA TYR A 207 7.09 -9.30 -6.42
C TYR A 207 7.44 -7.85 -6.04
N GLU A 208 7.71 -7.60 -4.77
CA GLU A 208 8.17 -6.29 -4.29
C GLU A 208 9.47 -5.84 -4.96
N THR A 209 10.41 -6.78 -5.14
CA THR A 209 11.68 -6.51 -5.80
C THR A 209 11.46 -6.12 -7.26
N GLN A 210 10.56 -6.81 -7.97
CA GLN A 210 10.21 -6.47 -9.35
C GLN A 210 9.50 -5.12 -9.46
N ALA A 211 8.59 -4.82 -8.54
CA ALA A 211 7.87 -3.55 -8.50
C ALA A 211 8.82 -2.37 -8.26
N ARG A 212 9.66 -2.46 -7.22
CA ARG A 212 10.63 -1.41 -6.86
C ARG A 212 11.66 -1.13 -7.95
N ALA A 213 12.04 -2.14 -8.73
CA ALA A 213 13.03 -1.99 -9.80
C ALA A 213 12.62 -0.98 -10.87
N CYS A 214 11.34 -0.58 -10.95
CA CYS A 214 10.90 0.36 -11.97
C CYS A 214 9.88 1.42 -11.48
N SER A 215 9.29 1.30 -10.28
CA SER A 215 8.31 2.27 -9.77
C SER A 215 8.92 3.49 -9.08
N GLY A 216 10.21 3.47 -8.71
CA GLY A 216 10.81 4.41 -7.75
C GLY A 216 10.60 5.90 -8.07
N ASN A 217 10.65 6.29 -9.34
CA ASN A 217 10.49 7.71 -9.73
C ASN A 217 9.03 8.20 -9.74
N PHE A 218 8.05 7.28 -9.73
CA PHE A 218 6.64 7.61 -9.92
C PHE A 218 5.83 7.41 -8.64
N LEU A 219 6.24 6.45 -7.80
CA LEU A 219 5.46 6.03 -6.65
C LEU A 219 5.21 7.18 -5.66
N ALA A 220 6.23 8.02 -5.41
CA ALA A 220 6.11 9.18 -4.53
C ALA A 220 5.05 10.19 -5.04
N SER A 221 4.89 10.34 -6.36
CA SER A 221 3.84 11.19 -6.94
C SER A 221 2.46 10.55 -6.83
N CYS A 222 2.36 9.24 -7.03
CA CYS A 222 1.09 8.52 -6.95
C CYS A 222 0.58 8.29 -5.52
N GLN A 223 1.44 8.50 -4.51
CA GLN A 223 1.12 8.37 -3.08
C GLN A 223 1.13 9.72 -2.36
N GLN A 224 0.92 10.82 -3.08
CA GLN A 224 0.84 12.14 -2.46
C GLN A 224 -0.39 12.23 -1.54
N GLY A 225 -0.15 12.46 -0.26
CA GLY A 225 -1.19 12.57 0.75
C GLY A 225 -0.71 12.03 2.10
N GLN A 226 -1.36 12.46 3.18
CA GLN A 226 -1.08 12.01 4.55
C GLN A 226 -1.92 10.78 4.93
N ASN A 227 -3.00 10.50 4.21
CA ASN A 227 -3.91 9.39 4.45
C ASN A 227 -4.57 8.91 3.14
N ALA A 228 -5.29 7.78 3.22
CA ALA A 228 -5.93 7.14 2.07
C ALA A 228 -6.91 8.08 1.33
N VAL A 229 -7.69 8.89 2.06
CA VAL A 229 -8.62 9.86 1.48
C VAL A 229 -7.87 10.89 0.63
N GLN A 230 -6.77 11.45 1.16
CA GLN A 230 -5.96 12.43 0.42
C GLN A 230 -5.28 11.83 -0.81
N VAL A 231 -4.76 10.60 -0.71
CA VAL A 231 -4.17 9.89 -1.85
C VAL A 231 -5.21 9.62 -2.93
N ALA A 232 -6.38 9.09 -2.55
CA ALA A 232 -7.47 8.83 -3.49
C ALA A 232 -7.99 10.12 -4.15
N LEU A 233 -8.06 11.23 -3.41
CA LEU A 233 -8.45 12.53 -3.94
C LEU A 233 -7.43 13.06 -4.95
N ALA A 234 -6.13 12.98 -4.65
CA ALA A 234 -5.07 13.39 -5.57
C ALA A 234 -5.11 12.58 -6.87
N LEU A 235 -5.29 11.25 -6.78
CA LEU A 235 -5.45 10.40 -7.96
C LEU A 235 -6.74 10.70 -8.73
N THR A 236 -7.83 10.98 -8.02
CA THR A 236 -9.09 11.37 -8.66
C THR A 236 -8.97 12.66 -9.46
N GLN A 237 -8.26 13.65 -8.92
CA GLN A 237 -7.96 14.89 -9.65
C GLN A 237 -7.13 14.61 -10.90
N GLN A 238 -6.13 13.73 -10.82
CA GLN A 238 -5.28 13.41 -11.95
C GLN A 238 -6.01 12.62 -13.05
N PHE A 239 -6.90 11.71 -12.69
CA PHE A 239 -7.64 10.87 -13.64
C PHE A 239 -8.85 11.57 -14.25
N CYS A 240 -9.62 12.29 -13.43
CA CYS A 240 -11.01 12.65 -13.76
C CYS A 240 -11.29 14.15 -13.83
N MET A 241 -10.32 14.99 -13.45
CA MET A 241 -10.43 16.45 -13.49
C MET A 241 -9.34 17.08 -14.35
#